data_AF-A0A1Z3HTC6-F1
#
_entry.id   AF-A0A1Z3HTC6-F1
#
_cell.length_a   1.000
_cell.length_b   1.000
_cell.length_c   1.000
_cell.angle_alpha   90.00
_cell.angle_beta   90.00
_cell.angle_gamma   90.00
#
_symmetry.space_group_name_H-M   'P 1'
#
loop_
_entity.id
_entity.type
_entity.pdbx_description
1 polymer ?
#
loop_
_entity_poly.entity_id
_entity_poly.type
_entity_poly.pdbx_seq_one_letter_code
_entity_poly.pdbx_strand_id
1 'polypeptide(L)'
;MATQIPPLSAPPGYRTQAEDTGVETDLLCFYLLRQKTVSERLQMGAQLTRSARQLSLNCFHQRFAHLKSRQFARKIAEAWLQEHCPPDYVPGGSEVSWIQDSIQLAVDLHRILTAEDIPYYVTGGVAAIAYGESRTTQDLDVVLFMSRQDIPLLVRALEQAGFYVPGVDDVMAGRLRTLQVTQVDTISRADLVIADTTAYEQQKLERRQLYALTNESAIYLVSPEDLVVNKLRWGRQSQSQKQWRDVLGVLKAQQDSLDYQYMHRWAAAFDLSIGLEQATLEAGVNAIANHQWAIAAYPIMSRAFAMAQARNRTTHPSPNVEVADGNRYRLTRDDAAQRLTVVSKLDDREIARYDSQGTVLRASPSLQDRQQWHGIAERVMNSCL
;
A
#
# COMPACT_ATOMS: atom_id res chain seq x y z
N MET A 1 4.20 12.89 31.50
CA MET A 1 5.33 11.96 31.65
C MET A 1 6.17 12.07 30.39
N ALA A 2 7.50 12.19 30.50
CA ALA A 2 8.36 12.25 29.32
C ALA A 2 8.30 10.90 28.58
N THR A 3 8.00 10.92 27.28
CA THR A 3 7.99 9.71 26.45
C THR A 3 9.41 9.18 26.36
N GLN A 4 9.68 8.04 27.01
CA GLN A 4 10.98 7.39 26.92
C GLN A 4 11.12 6.75 25.53
N ILE A 5 12.07 7.26 24.74
CA ILE A 5 12.36 6.72 23.40
C ILE A 5 13.15 5.42 23.59
N PRO A 6 12.72 4.29 23.01
CA PRO A 6 13.46 3.04 23.08
C PRO A 6 14.77 3.15 22.27
N PRO A 7 15.77 2.29 22.51
CA PRO A 7 16.92 2.20 21.62
C PRO A 7 16.45 1.81 20.22
N LEU A 8 16.83 2.60 19.22
CA LEU A 8 16.46 2.39 17.82
C LEU A 8 17.70 1.96 17.03
N SER A 9 17.62 0.80 16.39
CA SER A 9 18.69 0.30 15.51
C SER A 9 18.10 -0.15 14.18
N ALA A 10 18.79 0.21 13.10
CA ALA A 10 18.39 -0.18 11.76
C ALA A 10 18.94 -1.58 11.44
N PRO A 11 18.13 -2.47 10.86
CA PRO A 11 18.63 -3.73 10.33
C PRO A 11 19.54 -3.50 9.10
N PRO A 12 20.39 -4.48 8.75
CA PRO A 12 21.21 -4.41 7.54
C PRO A 12 20.36 -4.16 6.28
N GLY A 13 20.84 -3.27 5.41
CA GLY A 13 20.16 -2.91 4.16
C GLY A 13 19.05 -1.85 4.33
N TYR A 14 18.79 -1.36 5.54
CA TYR A 14 17.83 -0.29 5.78
C TYR A 14 18.20 0.99 5.03
N ARG A 15 17.20 1.61 4.39
CA ARG A 15 17.31 2.87 3.67
C ARG A 15 16.39 3.90 4.29
N THR A 16 16.89 5.09 4.58
CA THR A 16 16.09 6.23 5.08
C THR A 16 15.12 6.75 4.02
N GLN A 17 14.07 7.47 4.42
CA GLN A 17 13.12 8.05 3.46
C GLN A 17 13.77 9.11 2.57
N ALA A 18 14.79 9.82 3.09
CA ALA A 18 15.56 10.84 2.37
C ALA A 18 17.07 10.65 2.60
N GLU A 19 17.87 10.98 1.58
CA GLU A 19 19.33 10.82 1.59
C GLU A 19 20.03 11.73 2.60
N ASP A 20 19.41 12.86 2.95
CA ASP A 20 19.88 13.84 3.93
C ASP A 20 19.39 13.57 5.37
N THR A 21 18.61 12.51 5.59
CA THR A 21 18.09 12.13 6.90
C THR A 21 18.97 11.04 7.52
N GLY A 22 19.47 11.30 8.74
CA GLY A 22 20.22 10.29 9.50
C GLY A 22 19.35 9.08 9.87
N VAL A 23 19.95 7.89 9.94
CA VAL A 23 19.25 6.63 10.22
C VAL A 23 18.46 6.66 11.53
N GLU A 24 19.07 7.16 12.62
CA GLU A 24 18.41 7.27 13.92
C GLU A 24 17.20 8.22 13.87
N THR A 25 17.31 9.32 13.14
CA THR A 25 16.20 10.27 12.91
C THR A 25 15.06 9.62 12.14
N ASP A 26 15.34 8.89 11.06
CA ASP A 26 14.31 8.19 10.27
C ASP A 26 13.57 7.17 11.14
N LEU A 27 14.32 6.36 11.91
CA LEU A 27 13.75 5.38 12.84
C LEU A 27 12.88 6.05 13.90
N LEU A 28 13.31 7.19 14.46
CA LEU A 28 12.54 7.93 15.46
C LEU A 28 11.24 8.47 14.84
N CYS A 29 11.30 9.05 13.64
CA CYS A 29 10.13 9.52 12.92
C CYS A 29 9.11 8.40 12.73
N PHE A 30 9.52 7.22 12.26
CA PHE A 30 8.62 6.09 12.11
C PHE A 30 8.14 5.50 13.44
N TYR A 31 8.97 5.52 14.49
CA TYR A 31 8.56 5.12 15.83
C TYR A 31 7.43 6.01 16.38
N LEU A 32 7.54 7.33 16.21
CA LEU A 32 6.49 8.27 16.60
C LEU A 32 5.25 8.16 15.71
N LEU A 33 5.44 7.91 14.41
CA LEU A 33 4.36 7.74 13.45
C LEU A 33 3.53 6.48 13.73
N ARG A 34 4.16 5.39 14.17
CA ARG A 34 3.48 4.14 14.56
C ARG A 34 2.57 4.30 15.78
N GLN A 35 2.81 5.29 16.63
CA GLN A 35 1.94 5.60 17.77
C GLN A 35 0.66 6.35 17.37
N LYS A 36 0.52 6.70 16.09
CA LYS A 36 -0.63 7.43 15.57
C LYS A 36 -1.61 6.50 14.87
N THR A 37 -2.88 6.70 15.16
CA THR A 37 -3.98 6.12 14.42
C THR A 37 -3.96 6.58 12.96
N VAL A 38 -4.70 5.87 12.10
CA VAL A 38 -4.86 6.28 10.69
C VAL A 38 -5.50 7.66 10.59
N SER A 39 -6.52 7.95 11.41
CA SER A 39 -7.21 9.25 11.41
C SER A 39 -6.29 10.40 11.81
N GLU A 40 -5.40 10.21 12.79
CA GLU A 40 -4.40 11.23 13.16
C GLU A 40 -3.36 11.45 12.05
N ARG A 41 -2.94 10.39 11.35
CA ARG A 41 -2.02 10.52 10.20
C ARG A 41 -2.65 11.26 9.03
N LEU A 42 -3.93 10.98 8.75
CA LEU A 42 -4.72 11.72 7.78
C LEU A 42 -4.82 13.20 8.17
N GLN A 43 -5.10 13.52 9.44
CA GLN A 43 -5.13 14.90 9.93
C GLN A 43 -3.79 15.62 9.75
N MET A 44 -2.67 14.96 10.02
CA MET A 44 -1.34 15.52 9.78
C MET A 44 -1.15 15.85 8.30
N GLY A 45 -1.53 14.96 7.39
CA GLY A 45 -1.46 15.21 5.94
C GLY A 45 -2.39 16.33 5.47
N ALA A 46 -3.61 16.41 6.03
CA ALA A 46 -4.54 17.50 5.78
C ALA A 46 -3.95 18.85 6.20
N GLN A 47 -3.41 18.93 7.41
CA GLN A 47 -2.77 20.15 7.93
C GLN A 47 -1.56 20.56 7.10
N LEU A 48 -0.74 19.61 6.67
CA LEU A 48 0.42 19.86 5.80
C LEU A 48 -0.03 20.43 4.45
N THR A 49 -1.05 19.84 3.83
CA THR A 49 -1.59 20.28 2.53
C THR A 49 -2.20 21.68 2.62
N ARG A 50 -3.01 21.95 3.65
CA ARG A 50 -3.58 23.28 3.88
C ARG A 50 -2.50 24.34 4.13
N SER A 51 -1.49 24.02 4.93
CA SER A 51 -0.35 24.92 5.17
C SER A 51 0.40 25.25 3.88
N ALA A 52 0.63 24.25 3.02
CA ALA A 52 1.29 24.45 1.73
C ALA A 52 0.46 25.34 0.78
N ARG A 53 -0.86 25.13 0.71
CA ARG A 53 -1.76 25.99 -0.09
C ARG A 53 -1.82 27.42 0.46
N GLN A 54 -1.90 27.59 1.78
CA GLN A 54 -1.89 28.92 2.41
C GLN A 54 -0.59 29.67 2.12
N LEU A 55 0.56 29.00 2.21
CA LEU A 55 1.85 29.59 1.87
C LEU A 55 1.90 29.99 0.38
N SER A 56 1.46 29.09 -0.50
CA SER A 56 1.36 29.36 -1.94
C SER A 56 0.52 30.62 -2.20
N LEU A 57 -0.68 30.71 -1.60
CA LEU A 57 -1.57 31.85 -1.75
C LEU A 57 -0.92 33.17 -1.28
N ASN A 58 -0.22 33.15 -0.13
CA ASN A 58 0.50 34.31 0.37
C ASN A 58 1.60 34.77 -0.61
N CYS A 59 2.34 33.83 -1.21
CA CYS A 59 3.33 34.15 -2.25
C CYS A 59 2.67 34.72 -3.51
N PHE A 60 1.51 34.21 -3.91
CA PHE A 60 0.75 34.75 -5.05
C PHE A 60 0.29 36.18 -4.78
N HIS A 61 -0.21 36.48 -3.59
CA HIS A 61 -0.57 37.85 -3.18
C HIS A 61 0.62 38.80 -3.33
N GLN A 62 1.80 38.41 -2.84
CA GLN A 62 3.00 39.24 -2.99
C GLN A 62 3.40 39.45 -4.46
N ARG A 63 3.35 38.40 -5.28
CA ARG A 63 3.80 38.44 -6.68
C ARG A 63 2.82 39.14 -7.61
N PHE A 64 1.53 39.01 -7.34
CA PHE A 64 0.42 39.42 -8.20
C PHE A 64 -0.52 40.43 -7.55
N ALA A 65 -0.03 41.23 -6.58
CA ALA A 65 -0.78 42.27 -5.88
C ALA A 65 -1.48 43.30 -6.80
N HIS A 66 -1.02 43.43 -8.04
CA HIS A 66 -1.59 44.34 -9.05
C HIS A 66 -2.83 43.77 -9.75
N LEU A 67 -3.11 42.47 -9.64
CA LEU A 67 -4.26 41.83 -10.27
C LEU A 67 -5.53 42.14 -9.48
N LYS A 68 -6.63 42.41 -10.20
CA LYS A 68 -7.96 42.50 -9.58
C LYS A 68 -8.42 41.10 -9.15
N SER A 69 -9.34 41.01 -8.18
CA SER A 69 -9.79 39.74 -7.58
C SER A 69 -10.12 38.64 -8.59
N ARG A 70 -10.86 38.95 -9.67
CA ARG A 70 -11.19 37.98 -10.73
C ARG A 70 -9.96 37.47 -11.49
N GLN A 71 -9.03 38.37 -11.82
CA GLN A 71 -7.78 38.02 -12.52
C GLN A 71 -6.84 37.24 -11.59
N PHE A 72 -6.81 37.59 -10.31
CA PHE A 72 -6.06 36.88 -9.28
C PHE A 72 -6.59 35.44 -9.11
N ALA A 73 -7.90 35.28 -8.94
CA ALA A 73 -8.56 33.98 -8.86
C ALA A 73 -8.26 33.10 -10.08
N ARG A 74 -8.33 33.67 -11.29
CA ARG A 74 -7.94 32.99 -12.52
C ARG A 74 -6.47 32.55 -12.48
N LYS A 75 -5.56 33.43 -12.03
CA LYS A 75 -4.13 33.12 -11.94
C LYS A 75 -3.84 31.96 -10.98
N ILE A 76 -4.56 31.89 -9.86
CA ILE A 76 -4.51 30.77 -8.92
C ILE A 76 -4.96 29.48 -9.60
N ALA A 77 -6.11 29.49 -10.27
CA ALA A 77 -6.61 28.31 -10.97
C ALA A 77 -5.65 27.82 -12.07
N GLU A 78 -5.10 28.72 -12.88
CA GLU A 78 -4.05 28.38 -13.87
C GLU A 78 -2.85 27.68 -13.22
N ALA A 79 -2.38 28.20 -12.08
CA ALA A 79 -1.20 27.66 -11.42
C ALA A 79 -1.47 26.32 -10.73
N TRP A 80 -2.63 26.15 -10.12
CA TRP A 80 -2.92 24.96 -9.30
C TRP A 80 -3.54 23.83 -10.10
N LEU A 81 -4.37 24.13 -11.12
CA LEU A 81 -4.96 23.14 -12.01
C LEU A 81 -4.06 22.81 -13.20
N GLN A 82 -3.08 23.67 -13.52
CA GLN A 82 -2.10 23.46 -14.60
C GLN A 82 -2.79 23.13 -15.94
N GLU A 83 -2.41 22.05 -16.62
CA GLU A 83 -3.01 21.59 -17.87
C GLU A 83 -4.50 21.22 -17.76
N HIS A 84 -5.02 21.05 -16.55
CA HIS A 84 -6.41 20.73 -16.28
C HIS A 84 -7.28 21.98 -16.08
N CYS A 85 -6.71 23.18 -16.14
CA CYS A 85 -7.45 24.43 -16.02
C CYS A 85 -8.20 24.75 -17.33
N PRO A 86 -9.55 24.78 -17.36
CA PRO A 86 -10.27 25.15 -18.58
C PRO A 86 -9.95 26.61 -19.00
N PRO A 87 -9.94 26.96 -20.30
CA PRO A 87 -9.48 28.28 -20.77
C PRO A 87 -10.17 29.49 -20.13
N ASP A 88 -11.48 29.42 -19.90
CA ASP A 88 -12.28 30.55 -19.38
C ASP A 88 -12.68 30.38 -17.91
N TYR A 89 -12.09 29.41 -17.22
CA TYR A 89 -12.46 29.06 -15.85
C TYR A 89 -11.94 30.08 -14.84
N VAL A 90 -12.85 30.71 -14.09
CA VAL A 90 -12.49 31.49 -12.90
C VAL A 90 -13.10 30.79 -11.71
N PRO A 91 -12.31 30.38 -10.70
CA PRO A 91 -12.84 29.63 -9.59
C PRO A 91 -13.83 30.48 -8.80
N GLY A 92 -14.93 29.82 -8.40
CA GLY A 92 -15.89 30.38 -7.46
C GLY A 92 -15.33 30.39 -6.04
N GLY A 93 -16.20 30.66 -5.07
CA GLY A 93 -15.84 30.62 -3.66
C GLY A 93 -14.92 31.73 -3.19
N SER A 94 -14.04 31.40 -2.24
CA SER A 94 -13.12 32.33 -1.58
C SER A 94 -11.75 31.70 -1.38
N GLU A 95 -10.77 32.51 -1.03
CA GLU A 95 -9.43 32.03 -0.66
C GLU A 95 -9.46 30.93 0.40
N VAL A 96 -10.39 31.00 1.35
CA VAL A 96 -10.59 29.98 2.38
C VAL A 96 -11.05 28.65 1.77
N SER A 97 -11.95 28.68 0.77
CA SER A 97 -12.43 27.46 0.10
C SER A 97 -11.40 26.84 -0.83
N TRP A 98 -10.42 27.60 -1.31
CA TRP A 98 -9.33 27.07 -2.14
C TRP A 98 -8.26 26.35 -1.30
N ILE A 99 -8.12 26.69 -0.01
CA ILE A 99 -7.20 26.04 0.94
C ILE A 99 -7.85 24.75 1.49
N GLN A 100 -8.14 23.82 0.58
CA GLN A 100 -8.65 22.49 0.91
C GLN A 100 -7.58 21.41 0.89
N ASP A 101 -7.96 20.26 1.40
CA ASP A 101 -7.18 19.02 1.34
C ASP A 101 -8.00 17.90 0.70
N SER A 102 -7.29 16.93 0.15
CA SER A 102 -7.91 15.79 -0.56
C SER A 102 -8.73 14.89 0.36
N ILE A 103 -8.62 15.01 1.69
CA ILE A 103 -9.38 14.18 2.64
C ILE A 103 -10.80 14.74 2.78
N GLN A 104 -10.96 16.07 2.81
CA GLN A 104 -12.29 16.68 2.74
C GLN A 104 -12.99 16.33 1.42
N LEU A 105 -12.27 16.40 0.30
CA LEU A 105 -12.82 15.97 -0.99
C LEU A 105 -13.26 14.50 -0.98
N ALA A 106 -12.51 13.63 -0.31
CA ALA A 106 -12.87 12.21 -0.16
C ALA A 106 -14.14 12.02 0.66
N VAL A 107 -14.40 12.86 1.67
CA VAL A 107 -15.65 12.87 2.44
C VAL A 107 -16.83 13.33 1.58
N ASP A 108 -16.63 14.36 0.76
CA ASP A 108 -17.70 14.87 -0.10
C ASP A 108 -18.08 13.82 -1.16
N LEU A 109 -17.08 13.17 -1.78
CA LEU A 109 -17.32 12.06 -2.70
C LEU A 109 -17.90 10.83 -2.00
N HIS A 110 -17.51 10.52 -0.76
CA HIS A 110 -18.11 9.42 0.01
C HIS A 110 -19.63 9.55 0.09
N ARG A 111 -20.14 10.75 0.39
CA ARG A 111 -21.58 11.01 0.51
C ARG A 111 -22.31 10.78 -0.82
N ILE A 112 -21.74 11.25 -1.93
CA ILE A 112 -22.32 11.07 -3.26
C ILE A 112 -22.32 9.58 -3.64
N LEU A 113 -21.17 8.91 -3.53
CA LEU A 113 -21.01 7.53 -3.96
C LEU A 113 -21.85 6.56 -3.12
N THR A 114 -22.02 6.82 -1.82
CA THR A 114 -22.90 6.01 -0.96
C THR A 114 -24.38 6.26 -1.22
N ALA A 115 -24.79 7.49 -1.54
CA ALA A 115 -26.17 7.78 -1.91
C ALA A 115 -26.58 7.14 -3.24
N GLU A 116 -25.62 6.94 -4.15
CA GLU A 116 -25.82 6.29 -5.45
C GLU A 116 -25.53 4.76 -5.41
N ASP A 117 -25.30 4.18 -4.23
CA ASP A 117 -24.95 2.76 -4.05
C ASP A 117 -23.74 2.30 -4.89
N ILE A 118 -22.76 3.17 -5.11
CA ILE A 118 -21.53 2.88 -5.88
C ILE A 118 -20.44 2.39 -4.93
N PRO A 119 -20.04 1.11 -4.97
CA PRO A 119 -18.91 0.63 -4.17
C PRO A 119 -17.61 1.26 -4.65
N TYR A 120 -16.80 1.70 -3.70
CA TYR A 120 -15.57 2.42 -4.01
C TYR A 120 -14.52 2.28 -2.92
N TYR A 121 -13.29 2.69 -3.23
CA TYR A 121 -12.27 3.00 -2.23
C TYR A 121 -11.37 4.14 -2.68
N VAL A 122 -10.83 4.89 -1.72
CA VAL A 122 -9.77 5.90 -1.94
C VAL A 122 -8.41 5.20 -1.94
N THR A 123 -7.53 5.63 -2.84
CA THR A 123 -6.18 5.06 -3.00
C THR A 123 -5.13 6.17 -3.11
N GLY A 124 -3.98 5.86 -3.72
CA GLY A 124 -2.99 6.84 -4.15
C GLY A 124 -2.41 7.67 -3.01
N GLY A 125 -2.44 9.00 -3.15
CA GLY A 125 -1.78 9.90 -2.21
C GLY A 125 -2.39 9.90 -0.80
N VAL A 126 -3.72 9.89 -0.70
CA VAL A 126 -4.42 9.89 0.60
C VAL A 126 -4.17 8.58 1.35
N ALA A 127 -4.23 7.44 0.66
CA ALA A 127 -3.90 6.15 1.28
C ALA A 127 -2.42 6.05 1.69
N ALA A 128 -1.49 6.65 0.93
CA ALA A 128 -0.08 6.70 1.31
C ALA A 128 0.14 7.47 2.63
N ILE A 129 -0.57 8.60 2.81
CA ILE A 129 -0.54 9.38 4.05
C ILE A 129 -1.17 8.59 5.21
N ALA A 130 -2.29 7.90 4.96
CA ALA A 130 -2.99 7.10 5.96
C ALA A 130 -2.08 6.01 6.56
N TYR A 131 -1.31 5.34 5.71
CA TYR A 131 -0.54 4.16 6.10
C TYR A 131 0.94 4.40 6.29
N GLY A 132 1.48 5.53 5.83
CA GLY A 132 2.91 5.84 5.85
C GLY A 132 3.20 7.27 6.27
N GLU A 133 4.32 7.81 5.79
CA GLU A 133 4.80 9.15 6.10
C GLU A 133 3.86 10.23 5.54
N SER A 134 3.58 11.26 6.35
CA SER A 134 2.78 12.39 5.90
C SER A 134 3.50 13.17 4.80
N ARG A 135 2.78 13.46 3.71
CA ARG A 135 3.22 14.33 2.62
C ARG A 135 2.06 15.10 2.03
N THR A 136 2.33 16.06 1.16
CA THR A 136 1.27 16.70 0.36
C THR A 136 0.84 15.79 -0.80
N THR A 137 -0.39 15.98 -1.24
CA THR A 137 -0.90 15.40 -2.49
C THR A 137 -1.72 16.46 -3.23
N GLN A 138 -1.73 16.40 -4.55
CA GLN A 138 -2.44 17.38 -5.39
C GLN A 138 -3.86 16.91 -5.65
N ASP A 139 -3.97 15.72 -6.23
CA ASP A 139 -5.25 15.12 -6.60
C ASP A 139 -5.63 13.99 -5.63
N LEU A 140 -6.93 13.69 -5.58
CA LEU A 140 -7.50 12.55 -4.88
C LEU A 140 -7.72 11.40 -5.86
N ASP A 141 -7.22 10.20 -5.54
CA ASP A 141 -7.42 9.01 -6.36
C ASP A 141 -8.54 8.14 -5.77
N VAL A 142 -9.59 7.85 -6.56
CA VAL A 142 -10.73 7.01 -6.14
C VAL A 142 -10.98 5.92 -7.18
N VAL A 143 -11.18 4.68 -6.73
CA VAL A 143 -11.56 3.57 -7.60
C VAL A 143 -13.03 3.24 -7.40
N LEU A 144 -13.79 3.18 -8.49
CA LEU A 144 -15.24 2.94 -8.53
C LEU A 144 -15.55 1.58 -9.14
N PHE A 145 -16.47 0.84 -8.52
CA PHE A 145 -16.94 -0.47 -9.00
C PHE A 145 -18.34 -0.32 -9.58
N MET A 146 -18.41 0.06 -10.85
CA MET A 146 -19.67 0.31 -11.54
C MET A 146 -19.57 -0.06 -13.03
N SER A 147 -20.72 -0.23 -13.68
CA SER A 147 -20.78 -0.39 -15.13
C SER A 147 -20.55 0.96 -15.82
N ARG A 148 -19.94 0.93 -17.00
CA ARG A 148 -19.82 2.14 -17.85
C ARG A 148 -21.17 2.70 -18.26
N GLN A 149 -22.21 1.87 -18.27
CA GLN A 149 -23.59 2.27 -18.58
C GLN A 149 -24.18 3.20 -17.51
N ASP A 150 -23.67 3.13 -16.28
CA ASP A 150 -24.17 3.92 -15.14
C ASP A 150 -23.40 5.24 -14.99
N ILE A 151 -22.36 5.49 -15.80
CA ILE A 151 -21.58 6.74 -15.77
C ILE A 151 -22.48 7.99 -15.91
N PRO A 152 -23.48 8.05 -16.80
CA PRO A 152 -24.36 9.21 -16.89
C PRO A 152 -25.14 9.52 -15.59
N LEU A 153 -25.46 8.51 -14.77
CA LEU A 153 -26.11 8.73 -13.47
C LEU A 153 -25.14 9.40 -12.50
N LEU A 154 -23.93 8.85 -12.37
CA LEU A 154 -22.87 9.42 -11.53
C LEU A 154 -22.53 10.86 -11.96
N VAL A 155 -22.38 11.12 -13.26
CA VAL A 155 -22.08 12.46 -13.79
C VAL A 155 -23.14 13.48 -13.35
N ARG A 156 -24.42 13.14 -13.45
CA ARG A 156 -25.50 14.02 -12.99
C ARG A 156 -25.41 14.31 -11.49
N ALA A 157 -25.15 13.30 -10.66
CA ALA A 157 -25.01 13.48 -9.22
C ALA A 157 -23.81 14.37 -8.87
N LEU A 158 -22.69 14.19 -9.56
CA LEU A 158 -21.49 15.02 -9.42
C LEU A 158 -21.74 16.47 -9.85
N GLU A 159 -22.35 16.70 -11.02
CA GLU A 159 -22.67 18.05 -11.51
C GLU A 159 -23.63 18.79 -10.57
N GLN A 160 -24.64 18.10 -10.03
CA GLN A 160 -25.55 18.65 -9.02
C GLN A 160 -24.82 19.04 -7.73
N ALA A 161 -23.75 18.32 -7.37
CA ALA A 161 -22.88 18.65 -6.25
C ALA A 161 -21.79 19.70 -6.59
N GLY A 162 -21.85 20.32 -7.77
CA GLY A 162 -20.95 21.41 -8.17
C GLY A 162 -19.61 20.93 -8.72
N PHE A 163 -19.54 19.71 -9.25
CA PHE A 163 -18.37 19.20 -9.96
C PHE A 163 -18.45 19.48 -11.46
N TYR A 164 -17.32 19.87 -12.04
CA TYR A 164 -17.09 19.85 -13.47
C TYR A 164 -16.48 18.49 -13.87
N VAL A 165 -17.09 17.81 -14.85
CA VAL A 165 -16.74 16.44 -15.25
C VAL A 165 -16.46 16.35 -16.76
N PRO A 166 -15.24 16.66 -17.23
CA PRO A 166 -14.88 16.52 -18.64
C PRO A 166 -14.64 15.06 -19.07
N GLY A 167 -14.62 14.81 -20.38
CA GLY A 167 -14.13 13.53 -20.94
C GLY A 167 -15.07 12.33 -20.76
N VAL A 168 -16.34 12.56 -20.44
CA VAL A 168 -17.34 11.51 -20.17
C VAL A 168 -17.45 10.50 -21.32
N ASP A 169 -17.51 10.99 -22.57
CA ASP A 169 -17.66 10.14 -23.76
C ASP A 169 -16.47 9.18 -23.95
N ASP A 170 -15.25 9.61 -23.61
CA ASP A 170 -14.06 8.77 -23.72
C ASP A 170 -14.06 7.64 -22.70
N VAL A 171 -14.55 7.91 -21.49
CA VAL A 171 -14.68 6.86 -20.47
C VAL A 171 -15.85 5.94 -20.80
N MET A 172 -17.00 6.46 -21.24
CA MET A 172 -18.12 5.61 -21.66
C MET A 172 -17.75 4.68 -22.82
N ALA A 173 -16.99 5.18 -23.79
CA ALA A 173 -16.51 4.41 -24.94
C ALA A 173 -15.34 3.46 -24.62
N GLY A 174 -14.81 3.47 -23.40
CA GLY A 174 -13.68 2.62 -23.02
C GLY A 174 -12.31 3.09 -23.50
N ARG A 175 -12.22 4.27 -24.13
CA ARG A 175 -10.95 4.89 -24.54
C ARG A 175 -10.13 5.34 -23.34
N LEU A 176 -10.82 5.81 -22.30
CA LEU A 176 -10.23 6.15 -21.01
C LEU A 176 -10.86 5.31 -19.89
N ARG A 177 -10.17 5.27 -18.76
CA ARG A 177 -10.59 4.57 -17.55
C ARG A 177 -10.80 5.50 -16.36
N THR A 178 -10.40 6.76 -16.49
CA THR A 178 -10.43 7.74 -15.42
C THR A 178 -11.32 8.89 -15.84
N LEU A 179 -12.34 9.19 -15.03
CA LEU A 179 -13.05 10.46 -15.09
C LEU A 179 -12.32 11.44 -14.19
N GLN A 180 -11.72 12.48 -14.77
CA GLN A 180 -11.21 13.58 -13.97
C GLN A 180 -12.38 14.48 -13.56
N VAL A 181 -12.42 14.86 -12.28
CA VAL A 181 -13.46 15.76 -11.76
C VAL A 181 -12.83 16.91 -11.00
N THR A 182 -13.42 18.10 -11.10
CA THR A 182 -12.98 19.31 -10.40
C THR A 182 -14.16 19.93 -9.68
N GLN A 183 -14.08 20.11 -8.37
CA GLN A 183 -15.10 20.86 -7.62
C GLN A 183 -14.89 22.37 -7.88
N VAL A 184 -15.93 23.02 -8.41
CA VAL A 184 -15.85 24.35 -9.04
C VAL A 184 -15.56 25.51 -8.07
N ASP A 185 -15.94 25.40 -6.80
CA ASP A 185 -15.72 26.47 -5.81
C ASP A 185 -14.38 26.34 -5.06
N THR A 186 -13.84 25.14 -5.04
CA THR A 186 -12.70 24.77 -4.18
C THR A 186 -11.45 24.43 -4.97
N ILE A 187 -11.58 24.29 -6.29
CA ILE A 187 -10.53 23.85 -7.23
C ILE A 187 -9.89 22.52 -6.86
N SER A 188 -10.55 21.74 -6.00
CA SER A 188 -10.11 20.41 -5.59
C SER A 188 -10.42 19.41 -6.70
N ARG A 189 -9.46 18.52 -6.97
CA ARG A 189 -9.53 17.55 -8.07
C ARG A 189 -9.51 16.12 -7.58
N ALA A 190 -10.24 15.26 -8.28
CA ALA A 190 -10.14 13.82 -8.13
C ALA A 190 -10.07 13.10 -9.47
N ASP A 191 -9.33 11.99 -9.47
CA ASP A 191 -9.28 11.01 -10.54
C ASP A 191 -10.16 9.82 -10.13
N LEU A 192 -11.31 9.68 -10.79
CA LEU A 192 -12.27 8.59 -10.56
C LEU A 192 -12.01 7.47 -11.55
N VAL A 193 -11.31 6.44 -11.12
CA VAL A 193 -10.91 5.29 -11.93
C VAL A 193 -12.00 4.22 -11.92
N ILE A 194 -12.52 3.86 -13.08
CA ILE A 194 -13.45 2.73 -13.23
C ILE A 194 -12.66 1.42 -13.12
N ALA A 195 -12.99 0.61 -12.12
CA ALA A 195 -12.32 -0.65 -11.83
C ALA A 195 -12.44 -1.65 -12.98
N ASP A 196 -11.40 -2.47 -13.15
CA ASP A 196 -11.49 -3.67 -13.99
C ASP A 196 -12.27 -4.78 -13.29
N THR A 197 -12.70 -5.78 -14.06
CA THR A 197 -13.36 -6.99 -13.58
C THR A 197 -12.37 -8.11 -13.18
N THR A 198 -11.13 -7.77 -12.83
CA THR A 198 -10.13 -8.79 -12.44
C THR A 198 -10.35 -9.30 -11.01
N ALA A 199 -9.92 -10.53 -10.73
CA ALA A 199 -9.95 -11.10 -9.39
C ALA A 199 -9.19 -10.24 -8.35
N TYR A 200 -8.11 -9.57 -8.78
CA TYR A 200 -7.36 -8.67 -7.91
C TYR A 200 -8.17 -7.43 -7.53
N GLU A 201 -8.88 -6.81 -8.48
CA GLU A 201 -9.73 -5.65 -8.18
C GLU A 201 -10.87 -6.01 -7.23
N GLN A 202 -11.50 -7.18 -7.41
CA GLN A 202 -12.55 -7.67 -6.51
C GLN A 202 -12.01 -7.91 -5.10
N GLN A 203 -10.83 -8.54 -4.98
CA GLN A 203 -10.22 -8.76 -3.67
C GLN A 203 -9.85 -7.44 -2.97
N LYS A 204 -9.40 -6.42 -3.71
CA LYS A 204 -9.18 -5.08 -3.15
C LYS A 204 -10.47 -4.45 -2.63
N LEU A 205 -11.58 -4.61 -3.36
CA LEU A 205 -12.88 -4.13 -2.90
C LEU A 205 -13.28 -4.81 -1.60
N GLU A 206 -13.16 -6.13 -1.51
CA GLU A 206 -13.47 -6.91 -0.29
C GLU A 206 -12.60 -6.54 0.90
N ARG A 207 -11.31 -6.24 0.66
CA ARG A 207 -10.33 -5.89 1.69
C ARG A 207 -10.29 -4.40 2.06
N ARG A 208 -11.10 -3.55 1.42
CA ARG A 208 -11.13 -2.12 1.73
C ARG A 208 -11.51 -1.90 3.20
N GLN A 209 -10.96 -0.85 3.79
CA GLN A 209 -11.14 -0.55 5.21
C GLN A 209 -11.89 0.76 5.38
N LEU A 210 -12.95 0.75 6.19
CA LEU A 210 -13.70 1.95 6.54
C LEU A 210 -13.01 2.66 7.69
N TYR A 211 -12.63 3.92 7.50
CA TYR A 211 -12.02 4.74 8.54
C TYR A 211 -12.93 5.89 8.93
N ALA A 212 -13.23 5.98 10.22
CA ALA A 212 -13.88 7.15 10.80
C ALA A 212 -12.89 8.31 10.85
N LEU A 213 -13.33 9.46 10.35
CA LEU A 213 -12.63 10.74 10.38
C LEU A 213 -13.23 11.61 11.48
N THR A 214 -12.66 12.80 11.68
CA THR A 214 -13.30 13.81 12.53
C THR A 214 -14.65 14.24 11.97
N ASN A 215 -15.56 14.66 12.86
CA ASN A 215 -16.91 15.13 12.52
C ASN A 215 -17.82 14.04 11.94
N GLU A 216 -17.77 12.83 12.52
CA GLU A 216 -18.69 11.72 12.22
C GLU A 216 -18.71 11.28 10.73
N SER A 217 -17.69 11.69 9.97
CA SER A 217 -17.55 11.32 8.56
C SER A 217 -16.69 10.06 8.45
N ALA A 218 -16.82 9.31 7.35
CA ALA A 218 -15.99 8.14 7.10
C ALA A 218 -15.60 8.08 5.62
N ILE A 219 -14.54 7.34 5.33
CA ILE A 219 -14.12 7.02 3.97
C ILE A 219 -13.63 5.58 3.90
N TYR A 220 -13.90 4.91 2.77
CA TYR A 220 -13.25 3.65 2.45
C TYR A 220 -11.86 3.90 1.88
N LEU A 221 -10.83 3.26 2.44
CA LEU A 221 -9.49 3.23 1.89
C LEU A 221 -9.17 1.84 1.36
N VAL A 222 -8.34 1.77 0.31
CA VAL A 222 -7.66 0.52 -0.10
C VAL A 222 -6.87 -0.07 1.08
N SER A 223 -6.71 -1.39 1.17
CA SER A 223 -5.85 -1.98 2.22
C SER A 223 -4.39 -1.52 2.08
N PRO A 224 -3.59 -1.46 3.17
CA PRO A 224 -2.19 -1.08 3.08
C PRO A 224 -1.37 -2.04 2.21
N GLU A 225 -1.68 -3.34 2.20
CA GLU A 225 -0.99 -4.32 1.35
C GLU A 225 -1.27 -4.07 -0.13
N ASP A 226 -2.53 -3.82 -0.48
CA ASP A 226 -2.94 -3.55 -1.85
C ASP A 226 -2.39 -2.20 -2.35
N LEU A 227 -2.24 -1.22 -1.46
CA LEU A 227 -1.53 0.03 -1.78
C LEU A 227 -0.06 -0.24 -2.13
N VAL A 228 0.65 -1.05 -1.34
CA VAL A 228 2.05 -1.42 -1.61
C VAL A 228 2.17 -2.10 -2.98
N VAL A 229 1.34 -3.11 -3.24
CA VAL A 229 1.36 -3.83 -4.52
C VAL A 229 1.05 -2.90 -5.70
N ASN A 230 0.02 -2.04 -5.59
CA ASN A 230 -0.31 -1.09 -6.66
C ASN A 230 0.82 -0.09 -6.93
N LYS A 231 1.45 0.44 -5.88
CA LYS A 231 2.57 1.38 -6.02
C LYS A 231 3.80 0.76 -6.64
N LEU A 232 4.10 -0.51 -6.33
CA LEU A 232 5.15 -1.26 -7.02
C LEU A 232 4.83 -1.43 -8.51
N ARG A 233 3.57 -1.73 -8.87
CA ARG A 233 3.13 -1.82 -10.27
C ARG A 233 3.34 -0.50 -11.01
N TRP A 234 2.89 0.62 -10.42
CA TRP A 234 3.05 1.94 -11.02
C TRP A 234 4.51 2.38 -11.10
N GLY A 235 5.28 2.16 -10.03
CA GLY A 235 6.69 2.49 -9.96
C GLY A 235 7.54 1.75 -11.00
N ARG A 236 7.20 0.49 -11.32
CA ARG A 236 7.86 -0.27 -12.41
C ARG A 236 7.67 0.40 -13.77
N GLN A 237 6.49 0.99 -14.02
CA GLN A 237 6.18 1.66 -15.28
C GLN A 237 6.80 3.06 -15.37
N SER A 238 6.84 3.79 -14.25
CA SER A 238 7.21 5.21 -14.24
C SER A 238 8.61 5.52 -13.68
N GLN A 239 9.33 4.53 -13.14
CA GLN A 239 10.58 4.67 -12.36
C GLN A 239 10.50 5.77 -11.28
N SER A 240 9.33 5.96 -10.69
CA SER A 240 9.08 7.10 -9.80
C SER A 240 9.64 6.85 -8.40
N GLN A 241 10.61 7.68 -7.99
CA GLN A 241 11.12 7.72 -6.61
C GLN A 241 10.00 7.98 -5.59
N LYS A 242 8.96 8.74 -5.95
CA LYS A 242 7.79 9.00 -5.11
C LYS A 242 7.02 7.72 -4.78
N GLN A 243 6.82 6.84 -5.75
CA GLN A 243 6.12 5.57 -5.52
C GLN A 243 6.93 4.65 -4.61
N TRP A 244 8.26 4.59 -4.80
CA TRP A 244 9.14 3.82 -3.93
C TRP A 244 9.17 4.35 -2.50
N ARG A 245 9.28 5.67 -2.32
CA ARG A 245 9.23 6.31 -0.98
C ARG A 245 7.91 6.03 -0.26
N ASP A 246 6.79 6.07 -0.98
CA ASP A 246 5.49 5.71 -0.41
C ASP A 246 5.46 4.23 0.01
N VAL A 247 6.00 3.30 -0.80
CA VAL A 247 6.11 1.87 -0.43
C VAL A 247 6.93 1.69 0.84
N LEU A 248 8.13 2.26 0.90
CA LEU A 248 8.99 2.17 2.09
C LEU A 248 8.31 2.77 3.32
N GLY A 249 7.65 3.91 3.16
CA GLY A 249 6.91 4.57 4.25
C GLY A 249 5.79 3.70 4.82
N VAL A 250 5.01 3.04 3.96
CA VAL A 250 3.95 2.11 4.41
C VAL A 250 4.56 0.92 5.15
N LEU A 251 5.59 0.28 4.59
CA LEU A 251 6.23 -0.88 5.21
C LEU A 251 6.81 -0.54 6.60
N LYS A 252 7.52 0.59 6.73
CA LYS A 252 8.11 1.06 7.99
C LYS A 252 7.06 1.44 9.05
N ALA A 253 5.92 1.96 8.63
CA ALA A 253 4.85 2.42 9.52
C ALA A 253 3.85 1.32 9.90
N GLN A 254 3.71 0.26 9.10
CA GLN A 254 2.77 -0.83 9.38
C GLN A 254 3.46 -2.08 9.95
N GLN A 255 4.68 -2.40 9.51
CA GLN A 255 5.49 -3.52 10.02
C GLN A 255 4.70 -4.83 10.13
N ASP A 256 4.49 -5.33 11.35
CA ASP A 256 3.87 -6.63 11.67
C ASP A 256 2.37 -6.68 11.35
N SER A 257 1.71 -5.52 11.17
CA SER A 257 0.28 -5.48 10.85
C SER A 257 -0.03 -5.87 9.40
N LEU A 258 0.99 -5.93 8.53
CA LEU A 258 0.85 -6.29 7.13
C LEU A 258 0.82 -7.80 6.92
N ASP A 259 -0.02 -8.25 5.99
CA ASP A 259 0.04 -9.60 5.45
C ASP A 259 1.08 -9.69 4.32
N TYR A 260 2.31 -10.11 4.66
CA TYR A 260 3.37 -10.28 3.67
C TYR A 260 3.12 -11.49 2.76
N GLN A 261 2.41 -12.53 3.21
CA GLN A 261 2.08 -13.67 2.35
C GLN A 261 1.16 -13.25 1.22
N TYR A 262 0.16 -12.43 1.54
CA TYR A 262 -0.72 -11.80 0.57
C TYR A 262 0.06 -10.95 -0.45
N MET A 263 0.93 -10.06 0.04
CA MET A 263 1.74 -9.21 -0.84
C MET A 263 2.67 -10.02 -1.74
N HIS A 264 3.35 -11.06 -1.21
CA HIS A 264 4.21 -11.92 -2.03
C HIS A 264 3.44 -12.70 -3.08
N ARG A 265 2.22 -13.18 -2.78
CA ARG A 265 1.36 -13.86 -3.76
C ARG A 265 1.03 -12.95 -4.93
N TRP A 266 0.56 -11.73 -4.66
CA TRP A 266 0.22 -10.78 -5.73
C TRP A 266 1.45 -10.21 -6.43
N ALA A 267 2.55 -10.00 -5.70
CA ALA A 267 3.81 -9.61 -6.30
C ALA A 267 4.35 -10.71 -7.24
N ALA A 268 4.15 -11.99 -6.97
CA ALA A 268 4.47 -13.05 -7.91
C ALA A 268 3.58 -12.99 -9.17
N ALA A 269 2.26 -12.83 -8.99
CA ALA A 269 1.31 -12.74 -10.11
C ALA A 269 1.56 -11.55 -11.05
N PHE A 270 2.14 -10.46 -10.54
CA PHE A 270 2.46 -9.25 -11.31
C PHE A 270 3.96 -9.09 -11.65
N ASP A 271 4.79 -10.10 -11.40
CA ASP A 271 6.23 -10.05 -11.67
C ASP A 271 6.91 -8.86 -10.94
N LEU A 272 6.54 -8.65 -9.67
CA LEU A 272 7.05 -7.62 -8.76
C LEU A 272 7.83 -8.20 -7.58
N SER A 273 8.08 -9.50 -7.57
CA SER A 273 8.70 -10.19 -6.43
C SER A 273 10.06 -9.61 -6.04
N ILE A 274 10.89 -9.27 -7.03
CA ILE A 274 12.20 -8.62 -6.78
C ILE A 274 12.01 -7.26 -6.10
N GLY A 275 11.07 -6.45 -6.61
CA GLY A 275 10.77 -5.14 -6.04
C GLY A 275 10.23 -5.23 -4.61
N LEU A 276 9.37 -6.21 -4.32
CA LEU A 276 8.87 -6.40 -2.96
C LEU A 276 9.98 -6.87 -2.00
N GLU A 277 10.83 -7.83 -2.41
CA GLU A 277 11.97 -8.28 -1.59
C GLU A 277 12.90 -7.10 -1.26
N GLN A 278 13.27 -6.31 -2.28
CA GLN A 278 14.09 -5.13 -2.10
C GLN A 278 13.42 -4.11 -1.16
N ALA A 279 12.13 -3.85 -1.33
CA ALA A 279 11.39 -2.92 -0.47
C ALA A 279 11.34 -3.40 0.99
N THR A 280 11.15 -4.70 1.24
CA THR A 280 11.15 -5.24 2.62
C THR A 280 12.52 -5.15 3.27
N LEU A 281 13.61 -5.32 2.50
CA LEU A 281 14.97 -5.14 2.98
C LEU A 281 15.24 -3.67 3.32
N GLU A 282 14.98 -2.76 2.37
CA GLU A 282 15.19 -1.32 2.53
C GLU A 282 14.31 -0.71 3.63
N ALA A 283 13.09 -1.20 3.82
CA ALA A 283 12.22 -0.78 4.92
C ALA A 283 12.61 -1.40 6.28
N GLY A 284 13.52 -2.38 6.30
CA GLY A 284 13.93 -3.07 7.51
C GLY A 284 12.88 -4.03 8.08
N VAL A 285 12.00 -4.56 7.24
CA VAL A 285 10.92 -5.48 7.62
C VAL A 285 11.08 -6.88 7.02
N ASN A 286 12.19 -7.16 6.33
CA ASN A 286 12.44 -8.47 5.71
C ASN A 286 12.39 -9.62 6.72
N ALA A 287 12.89 -9.43 7.94
CA ALA A 287 12.81 -10.44 9.01
C ALA A 287 11.35 -10.79 9.38
N ILE A 288 10.46 -9.80 9.40
CA ILE A 288 9.01 -9.98 9.64
C ILE A 288 8.40 -10.78 8.50
N ALA A 289 8.67 -10.38 7.25
CA ALA A 289 8.19 -11.07 6.06
C ALA A 289 8.69 -12.52 5.96
N ASN A 290 9.93 -12.79 6.40
CA ASN A 290 10.52 -14.12 6.46
C ASN A 290 9.86 -14.96 7.57
N HIS A 291 9.60 -14.37 8.73
CA HIS A 291 8.95 -15.03 9.85
C HIS A 291 7.52 -15.47 9.48
N GLN A 292 6.72 -14.58 8.89
CA GLN A 292 5.37 -14.92 8.41
C GLN A 292 5.39 -16.03 7.35
N TRP A 293 6.40 -16.04 6.47
CA TRP A 293 6.57 -17.13 5.50
C TRP A 293 6.87 -18.46 6.17
N ALA A 294 7.75 -18.49 7.16
CA ALA A 294 8.08 -19.71 7.89
C ALA A 294 6.85 -20.26 8.64
N ILE A 295 6.05 -19.39 9.26
CA ILE A 295 4.76 -19.80 9.86
C ILE A 295 3.87 -20.49 8.82
N ALA A 296 3.68 -19.86 7.65
CA ALA A 296 2.85 -20.42 6.59
C ALA A 296 3.44 -21.71 5.97
N ALA A 297 4.76 -21.83 5.93
CA ALA A 297 5.46 -22.96 5.35
C ALA A 297 5.52 -24.18 6.28
N TYR A 298 5.44 -23.99 7.61
CA TYR A 298 5.60 -25.06 8.59
C TYR A 298 4.65 -26.26 8.37
N PRO A 299 3.33 -26.10 8.18
CA PRO A 299 2.43 -27.23 7.95
C PRO A 299 2.79 -28.01 6.68
N ILE A 300 3.26 -27.32 5.64
CA ILE A 300 3.68 -27.92 4.37
C ILE A 300 4.98 -28.72 4.56
N MET A 301 5.97 -28.13 5.25
CA MET A 301 7.25 -28.77 5.56
C MET A 301 7.07 -30.01 6.43
N SER A 302 6.27 -29.90 7.51
CA SER A 302 5.95 -31.02 8.41
C SER A 302 5.26 -32.15 7.67
N ARG A 303 4.31 -31.83 6.79
CA ARG A 303 3.62 -32.84 5.98
C ARG A 303 4.55 -33.49 4.94
N ALA A 304 5.40 -32.71 4.28
CA ALA A 304 6.40 -33.24 3.36
C ALA A 304 7.36 -34.22 4.06
N PHE A 305 7.78 -33.91 5.29
CA PHE A 305 8.57 -34.81 6.12
C PHE A 305 7.81 -36.10 6.43
N ALA A 306 6.58 -36.01 6.93
CA ALA A 306 5.75 -37.17 7.24
C ALA A 306 5.50 -38.07 6.01
N MET A 307 5.32 -37.48 4.82
CA MET A 307 5.20 -38.23 3.57
C MET A 307 6.51 -38.94 3.19
N ALA A 308 7.67 -38.36 3.50
CA ALA A 308 8.95 -39.01 3.30
C ALA A 308 9.12 -40.20 4.26
N GLN A 309 8.74 -40.04 5.54
CA GLN A 309 8.73 -41.12 6.54
C GLN A 309 7.84 -42.28 6.08
N ALA A 310 6.59 -42.00 5.71
CA ALA A 310 5.64 -43.03 5.26
C ALA A 310 6.09 -43.78 4.00
N ARG A 311 7.01 -43.21 3.22
CA ARG A 311 7.57 -43.81 2.01
C ARG A 311 8.95 -44.45 2.26
N ASN A 312 9.39 -44.55 3.51
CA ASN A 312 10.73 -45.01 3.90
C ASN A 312 11.85 -44.26 3.17
N ARG A 313 11.69 -42.94 3.02
CA ARG A 313 12.67 -42.02 2.39
C ARG A 313 13.38 -41.14 3.41
N THR A 314 13.42 -41.57 4.67
CA THR A 314 14.18 -40.93 5.74
C THR A 314 15.36 -41.79 6.15
N THR A 315 16.41 -41.15 6.68
CA THR A 315 17.59 -41.82 7.24
C THR A 315 17.80 -41.38 8.69
N HIS A 316 18.43 -42.25 9.49
CA HIS A 316 18.76 -41.98 10.88
C HIS A 316 20.29 -41.88 11.06
N PRO A 317 20.92 -40.71 10.79
CA PRO A 317 22.35 -40.54 10.99
C PRO A 317 22.78 -40.66 12.45
N SER A 318 21.87 -40.46 13.41
CA SER A 318 22.11 -40.69 14.84
C SER A 318 20.78 -41.02 15.57
N PRO A 319 20.82 -41.53 16.82
CA PRO A 319 19.62 -42.06 17.51
C PRO A 319 18.44 -41.11 17.66
N ASN A 320 18.65 -39.79 17.60
CA ASN A 320 17.61 -38.78 17.78
C ASN A 320 17.45 -37.88 16.55
N VAL A 321 18.16 -38.18 15.46
CA VAL A 321 18.15 -37.36 14.26
C VAL A 321 17.58 -38.18 13.12
N GLU A 322 16.54 -37.66 12.51
CA GLU A 322 15.92 -38.21 11.31
C GLU A 322 15.98 -37.18 10.18
N VAL A 323 16.41 -37.63 9.00
CA VAL A 323 16.65 -36.75 7.85
C VAL A 323 15.81 -37.22 6.66
N ALA A 324 14.94 -36.34 6.16
CA ALA A 324 14.32 -36.48 4.86
C ALA A 324 15.16 -35.71 3.83
N ASP A 325 15.91 -36.43 2.99
CA ASP A 325 16.77 -35.83 1.97
C ASP A 325 16.05 -35.78 0.61
N GLY A 326 15.52 -34.61 0.28
CA GLY A 326 14.86 -34.36 -1.00
C GLY A 326 15.82 -33.90 -2.10
N ASN A 327 15.27 -33.64 -3.29
CA ASN A 327 16.06 -33.16 -4.43
C ASN A 327 16.61 -31.74 -4.21
N ARG A 328 15.84 -30.87 -3.55
CA ARG A 328 16.17 -29.45 -3.35
C ARG A 328 16.41 -29.06 -1.91
N TYR A 329 15.78 -29.78 -0.98
CA TYR A 329 15.79 -29.45 0.43
C TYR A 329 16.09 -30.69 1.26
N ARG A 330 16.86 -30.49 2.32
CA ARG A 330 17.05 -31.46 3.39
C ARG A 330 16.24 -30.99 4.60
N LEU A 331 15.36 -31.85 5.10
CA LEU A 331 14.61 -31.60 6.32
C LEU A 331 15.19 -32.52 7.41
N THR A 332 15.59 -31.94 8.53
CA THR A 332 16.19 -32.65 9.66
C THR A 332 15.32 -32.45 10.89
N ARG A 333 14.80 -33.55 11.44
CA ARG A 333 14.15 -33.58 12.75
C ARG A 333 15.15 -34.06 13.79
N ASP A 334 15.39 -33.26 14.80
CA ASP A 334 16.21 -33.60 15.97
C ASP A 334 15.30 -33.68 17.19
N ASP A 335 14.99 -34.89 17.63
CA ASP A 335 14.10 -35.14 18.76
C ASP A 335 14.76 -34.80 20.10
N ALA A 336 16.09 -34.85 20.21
CA ALA A 336 16.78 -34.45 21.42
C ALA A 336 16.75 -32.93 21.59
N ALA A 337 16.97 -32.19 20.50
CA ALA A 337 16.89 -30.74 20.49
C ALA A 337 15.46 -30.21 20.32
N GLN A 338 14.48 -31.08 20.07
CA GLN A 338 13.08 -30.74 19.79
C GLN A 338 12.96 -29.72 18.63
N ARG A 339 13.64 -29.99 17.51
CA ARG A 339 13.77 -29.05 16.39
C ARG A 339 13.49 -29.68 15.03
N LEU A 340 12.87 -28.89 14.15
CA LEU A 340 12.81 -29.16 12.71
C LEU A 340 13.63 -28.10 11.98
N THR A 341 14.62 -28.52 11.19
CA THR A 341 15.48 -27.63 10.40
C THR A 341 15.32 -27.94 8.92
N VAL A 342 15.20 -26.90 8.11
CA VAL A 342 15.10 -27.02 6.65
C VAL A 342 16.28 -26.30 6.01
N VAL A 343 17.04 -27.04 5.21
CA VAL A 343 18.25 -26.56 4.54
C VAL A 343 18.08 -26.66 3.03
N SER A 344 18.41 -25.59 2.33
CA SER A 344 18.52 -25.57 0.87
C SER A 344 19.79 -26.32 0.45
N LYS A 345 19.67 -27.30 -0.45
CA LYS A 345 20.82 -28.06 -0.98
C LYS A 345 21.62 -27.29 -2.04
N LEU A 346 21.09 -26.16 -2.52
CA LEU A 346 21.77 -25.34 -3.52
C LEU A 346 23.00 -24.63 -2.93
N ASP A 347 22.87 -24.17 -1.68
CA ASP A 347 23.82 -23.28 -1.00
C ASP A 347 24.10 -23.67 0.47
N ASP A 348 23.59 -24.83 0.92
CA ASP A 348 23.65 -25.34 2.30
C ASP A 348 23.13 -24.35 3.35
N ARG A 349 22.23 -23.46 2.94
CA ARG A 349 21.67 -22.42 3.82
C ARG A 349 20.44 -22.93 4.56
N GLU A 350 20.40 -22.69 5.86
CA GLU A 350 19.21 -22.88 6.66
C GLU A 350 18.15 -21.83 6.31
N ILE A 351 17.06 -22.29 5.68
CA ILE A 351 15.98 -21.41 5.24
C ILE A 351 14.91 -21.25 6.31
N ALA A 352 14.74 -22.26 7.18
CA ALA A 352 13.80 -22.23 8.29
C ALA A 352 14.22 -23.19 9.41
N ARG A 353 13.91 -22.81 10.65
CA ARG A 353 14.06 -23.64 11.85
C ARG A 353 12.88 -23.43 12.78
N TYR A 354 12.37 -24.52 13.33
CA TYR A 354 11.21 -24.56 14.21
C TYR A 354 11.52 -25.34 15.49
N ASP A 355 10.81 -25.03 16.57
CA ASP A 355 10.76 -25.90 17.75
C ASP A 355 9.73 -27.03 17.56
N SER A 356 9.49 -27.82 18.62
CA SER A 356 8.55 -28.95 18.59
C SER A 356 7.08 -28.55 18.48
N GLN A 357 6.75 -27.30 18.78
CA GLN A 357 5.39 -26.75 18.66
C GLN A 357 5.16 -26.07 17.30
N GLY A 358 6.21 -25.92 16.48
CA GLY A 358 6.15 -25.22 15.21
C GLY A 358 6.40 -23.72 15.30
N THR A 359 6.85 -23.22 16.46
CA THR A 359 7.28 -21.83 16.59
C THR A 359 8.52 -21.59 15.74
N VAL A 360 8.54 -20.51 14.98
CA VAL A 360 9.67 -20.14 14.13
C VAL A 360 10.83 -19.65 14.99
N LEU A 361 11.92 -20.40 15.00
CA LEU A 361 13.19 -20.03 15.66
C LEU A 361 14.10 -19.23 14.73
N ARG A 362 14.06 -19.52 13.42
CA ARG A 362 14.81 -18.80 12.39
C ARG A 362 14.09 -18.88 11.06
N ALA A 363 14.13 -17.80 10.28
CA ALA A 363 13.64 -17.78 8.91
C ALA A 363 14.55 -16.90 8.04
N SER A 364 15.02 -17.47 6.93
CA SER A 364 15.78 -16.77 5.91
C SER A 364 15.52 -17.43 4.55
N PRO A 365 14.30 -17.41 4.01
CA PRO A 365 14.05 -17.84 2.64
C PRO A 365 14.72 -16.88 1.64
N SER A 366 15.16 -17.41 0.50
CA SER A 366 15.37 -16.60 -0.70
C SER A 366 14.05 -16.47 -1.47
N LEU A 367 13.99 -15.59 -2.46
CA LEU A 367 12.85 -15.53 -3.37
C LEU A 367 12.61 -16.88 -4.07
N GLN A 368 13.69 -17.57 -4.46
CA GLN A 368 13.61 -18.89 -5.06
C GLN A 368 12.97 -19.89 -4.07
N ASP A 369 13.32 -19.85 -2.79
CA ASP A 369 12.71 -20.73 -1.78
C ASP A 369 11.21 -20.50 -1.64
N ARG A 370 10.78 -19.24 -1.60
CA ARG A 370 9.35 -18.89 -1.53
C ARG A 370 8.59 -19.51 -2.70
N GLN A 371 9.13 -19.37 -3.92
CA GLN A 371 8.53 -19.94 -5.14
C GLN A 371 8.52 -21.47 -5.12
N GLN A 372 9.63 -22.10 -4.72
CA GLN A 372 9.73 -23.56 -4.69
C GLN A 372 8.79 -24.19 -3.66
N TRP A 373 8.70 -23.61 -2.46
CA TRP A 373 7.81 -24.12 -1.42
C TRP A 373 6.34 -23.91 -1.74
N HIS A 374 5.99 -22.86 -2.51
CA HIS A 374 4.64 -22.72 -3.06
C HIS A 374 4.28 -23.91 -3.97
N GLY A 375 5.13 -24.26 -4.93
CA GLY A 375 4.90 -25.43 -5.80
C GLY A 375 5.00 -26.79 -5.08
N ILE A 376 5.75 -26.88 -3.97
CA ILE A 376 5.72 -28.06 -3.10
C ILE A 376 4.37 -28.16 -2.39
N ALA A 377 3.82 -27.05 -1.89
CA ALA A 377 2.53 -27.02 -1.21
C ALA A 377 1.41 -27.58 -2.08
N GLU A 378 1.33 -27.15 -3.35
CA GLU A 378 0.33 -27.66 -4.31
C GLU A 378 0.40 -29.19 -4.45
N ARG A 379 1.59 -29.76 -4.61
CA ARG A 379 1.77 -31.21 -4.74
C ARG A 379 1.46 -31.96 -3.44
N VAL A 380 1.91 -31.44 -2.32
CA VAL A 380 1.70 -32.06 -0.99
C VAL A 380 0.22 -32.08 -0.64
N MET A 381 -0.52 -31.00 -0.94
CA MET A 381 -1.96 -30.93 -0.69
C MET A 381 -2.77 -31.80 -1.66
N ASN A 382 -2.39 -31.86 -2.94
CA ASN A 382 -3.10 -32.66 -3.95
C ASN A 382 -2.86 -34.17 -3.81
N SER A 383 -1.81 -34.61 -3.09
CA SER A 383 -1.56 -36.04 -2.82
C SER A 383 -2.56 -36.67 -1.82
N CYS A 384 -3.65 -35.96 -1.48
CA CYS A 384 -4.75 -36.42 -0.62
C CYS A 384 -6.04 -36.75 -1.39
N LEU A 385 -6.05 -36.59 -2.71
CA LEU A 385 -7.04 -37.14 -3.63
C LEU A 385 -6.39 -38.29 -4.39
#